data_AF-A0A0D2YDZ1-F1
#
_entry.id   AF-A0A0D2YDZ1-F1
#
_cell.length_a   1.000
_cell.length_b   1.000
_cell.length_c   1.000
_cell.angle_alpha   90.00
_cell.angle_beta   90.00
_cell.angle_gamma   90.00
#
_symmetry.space_group_name_H-M   'P 1'
#
loop_
_entity.id
_entity.type
_entity.pdbx_description
1 polymer ?
#
loop_
_entity_poly.entity_id
_entity_poly.type
_entity_poly.pdbx_seq_one_letter_code
_entity_poly.pdbx_strand_id
1 'polypeptide(L)'
;MDPLSIIASITGIATAGTSLSKAIYHFISSTRGASREMIEIARNISDLSCILSDLRHVLQESADLCSRKLLRRIKSAMRRLSAIHDDIYALMDSSKGFQTFRWSLKRSEAQFKLTLIESHKTAIHLMLNVIILAATTRKEAQSQVTQTTSTNEDKQKEPESEVPLLRQQSENLAYAACHCLVDLSENQQFETSRPSKQLKTDSGSDNDDTRGQIQNPNFTSMVP
;
A
#
# COMPACT_ATOMS: atom_id res chain seq x y z
N MET A 1 1.45 -3.86 21.62
CA MET A 1 1.68 -3.12 20.37
C MET A 1 1.95 -1.71 20.81
N ASP A 2 3.18 -1.28 20.60
CA ASP A 2 3.66 0.02 21.03
C ASP A 2 3.30 1.09 19.97
N PRO A 3 2.59 2.17 20.34
CA PRO A 3 2.25 3.26 19.43
C PRO A 3 3.49 3.92 18.79
N LEU A 4 4.61 4.03 19.52
CA LEU A 4 5.83 4.68 19.01
C LEU A 4 6.43 3.88 17.85
N SER A 5 6.47 2.55 17.97
CA SER A 5 6.86 1.67 16.85
C SER A 5 5.99 1.85 15.61
N ILE A 6 4.69 2.11 15.76
CA ILE A 6 3.77 2.35 14.63
C ILE A 6 4.04 3.73 14.01
N ILE A 7 4.21 4.77 14.83
CA ILE A 7 4.56 6.12 14.40
C ILE A 7 5.88 6.13 13.63
N ALA A 8 6.89 5.40 14.10
CA ALA A 8 8.15 5.23 13.40
C ALA A 8 7.97 4.56 12.02
N SER A 9 7.14 3.50 11.95
CA SER A 9 6.81 2.84 10.68
C SER A 9 6.11 3.78 9.70
N ILE A 10 5.14 4.58 10.18
CA ILE A 10 4.44 5.59 9.36
C ILE A 10 5.45 6.61 8.83
N THR A 11 6.34 7.11 9.69
CA THR A 11 7.38 8.08 9.32
C THR A 11 8.31 7.52 8.24
N GLY A 12 8.76 6.27 8.40
CA GLY A 12 9.62 5.61 7.42
C GLY A 12 8.94 5.48 6.06
N ILE A 13 7.68 5.04 6.03
CA ILE A 13 6.92 4.86 4.79
C ILE A 13 6.60 6.20 4.12
N ALA A 14 6.19 7.21 4.88
CA ALA A 14 5.93 8.55 4.36
C ALA A 14 7.20 9.14 3.71
N THR A 15 8.36 9.00 4.39
CA THR A 15 9.66 9.47 3.88
C THR A 15 10.06 8.72 2.60
N ALA A 16 9.90 7.40 2.59
CA ALA A 16 10.16 6.58 1.42
C ALA A 16 9.24 6.96 0.24
N GLY A 17 7.95 7.21 0.52
CA GLY A 17 6.95 7.63 -0.46
C GLY A 17 7.26 9.00 -1.06
N THR A 18 7.61 10.00 -0.23
CA THR A 18 8.04 11.32 -0.72
C THR A 18 9.29 11.22 -1.58
N SER A 19 10.26 10.39 -1.19
CA SER A 19 11.47 10.17 -1.99
C SER A 19 11.15 9.50 -3.33
N LEU A 20 10.25 8.51 -3.31
CA LEU A 20 9.80 7.78 -4.49
C LEU A 20 9.04 8.68 -5.46
N SER A 21 8.04 9.44 -4.98
CA SER A 21 7.26 10.35 -5.83
C SER A 21 8.17 11.40 -6.46
N LYS A 22 9.13 11.95 -5.71
CA LYS A 22 10.13 12.88 -6.22
C LYS A 22 11.01 12.24 -7.31
N ALA A 23 11.47 11.01 -7.11
CA ALA A 23 12.25 10.27 -8.12
C ALA A 23 11.44 10.05 -9.41
N ILE A 24 10.15 9.69 -9.29
CA ILE A 24 9.26 9.53 -10.44
C ILE A 24 9.06 10.88 -11.15
N TYR A 25 8.82 11.98 -10.44
CA TYR A 25 8.67 13.31 -11.05
C TYR A 25 9.95 13.80 -11.76
N HIS A 26 11.13 13.54 -11.18
CA HIS A 26 12.39 13.81 -11.86
C HIS A 26 12.55 12.98 -13.14
N PHE A 27 12.15 11.71 -13.09
CA PHE A 27 12.17 10.85 -14.27
C PHE A 27 11.19 11.34 -15.36
N ILE A 28 9.96 11.71 -14.97
CA ILE A 28 8.92 12.29 -15.86
C ILE A 28 9.46 13.54 -16.56
N SER A 29 10.03 14.48 -15.80
CA SER A 29 10.55 15.75 -16.33
C SER A 29 11.76 15.58 -17.25
N SER A 30 12.54 14.52 -17.06
CA SER A 30 13.73 14.23 -17.87
C SER A 30 13.45 13.41 -19.13
N THR A 31 12.22 12.92 -19.32
CA THR A 31 11.87 11.96 -20.38
C THR A 31 10.71 12.45 -21.25
N ARG A 32 10.94 12.58 -22.55
CA ARG A 32 9.91 12.96 -23.52
C ARG A 32 8.99 11.76 -23.82
N GLY A 33 7.98 11.54 -22.99
CA GLY A 33 6.99 10.48 -23.19
C GLY A 33 6.43 9.81 -21.92
N ALA A 34 6.55 10.43 -20.75
CA ALA A 34 5.95 9.90 -19.52
C ALA A 34 4.49 9.48 -19.72
N SER A 35 4.16 8.23 -19.33
CA SER A 35 2.79 7.77 -19.41
C SER A 35 1.93 8.45 -18.36
N ARG A 36 0.62 8.58 -18.66
CA ARG A 36 -0.36 9.15 -17.74
C ARG A 36 -0.36 8.40 -16.40
N GLU A 37 -0.22 7.07 -16.45
CA GLU A 37 -0.17 6.19 -15.29
C GLU A 37 0.97 6.55 -14.34
N MET A 38 2.14 6.90 -14.89
CA MET A 38 3.31 7.24 -14.08
C MET A 38 3.10 8.56 -13.32
N ILE A 39 2.44 9.53 -13.97
CA ILE A 39 2.06 10.80 -13.34
C ILE A 39 1.04 10.55 -12.22
N GLU A 40 0.02 9.73 -12.48
CA GLU A 40 -1.02 9.41 -11.51
C GLU A 40 -0.46 8.62 -10.31
N ILE A 41 0.45 7.68 -10.52
CA ILE A 41 1.15 6.96 -9.45
C ILE A 41 1.99 7.93 -8.60
N ALA A 42 2.79 8.79 -9.22
CA ALA A 42 3.60 9.77 -8.49
C ALA A 42 2.73 10.67 -7.60
N ARG A 43 1.60 11.14 -8.15
CA ARG A 43 0.63 11.96 -7.41
C ARG A 43 0.02 11.20 -6.24
N ASN A 44 -0.48 9.98 -6.49
CA ASN A 44 -1.13 9.18 -5.45
C ASN A 44 -0.15 8.78 -4.33
N ILE A 45 1.11 8.48 -4.63
CA ILE A 45 2.16 8.23 -3.61
C ILE A 45 2.44 9.51 -2.80
N SER A 46 2.50 10.67 -3.47
CA SER A 46 2.69 11.96 -2.80
C SER A 46 1.55 12.26 -1.83
N ASP A 47 0.31 12.18 -2.30
CA ASP A 47 -0.90 12.40 -1.48
C ASP A 47 -0.93 11.45 -0.28
N LEU A 48 -0.61 10.18 -0.51
CA LEU A 48 -0.55 9.18 0.53
C LEU A 48 0.51 9.52 1.58
N SER A 49 1.68 10.01 1.16
CA SER A 49 2.75 10.44 2.07
C SER A 49 2.31 11.61 2.95
N CYS A 50 1.50 12.54 2.41
CA CYS A 50 0.87 13.61 3.19
C CYS A 50 -0.13 13.04 4.21
N ILE A 51 -1.06 12.19 3.79
CA ILE A 51 -2.06 11.58 4.70
C ILE A 51 -1.38 10.77 5.81
N LEU A 52 -0.29 10.06 5.50
CA LEU A 52 0.51 9.34 6.49
C LEU A 52 1.17 10.30 7.49
N SER A 53 1.63 11.45 7.03
CA SER A 53 2.16 12.49 7.90
C SER A 53 1.06 13.01 8.84
N ASP A 54 -0.14 13.28 8.35
CA ASP A 54 -1.26 13.71 9.20
C ASP A 54 -1.66 12.63 10.21
N LEU A 55 -1.72 11.37 9.77
CA LEU A 55 -1.96 10.23 10.65
C LEU A 55 -0.91 10.09 11.74
N ARG A 56 0.36 10.35 11.44
CA ARG A 56 1.44 10.38 12.43
C ARG A 56 1.15 11.41 13.52
N HIS A 57 0.83 12.66 13.14
CA HIS A 57 0.57 13.74 14.09
C HIS A 57 -0.63 13.43 14.97
N VAL A 58 -1.75 13.02 14.36
CA VAL A 58 -2.97 12.68 15.10
C VAL A 58 -2.72 11.50 16.05
N LEU A 59 -1.99 10.45 15.62
CA LEU A 59 -1.64 9.34 16.51
C LEU A 59 -0.72 9.75 17.66
N GLN A 60 0.16 10.74 17.47
CA GLN A 60 1.00 11.24 18.55
C GLN A 60 0.17 11.96 19.62
N GLU A 61 -0.83 12.73 19.21
CA GLU A 61 -1.69 13.51 20.10
C GLU A 61 -2.80 12.69 20.76
N SER A 62 -3.26 11.62 20.10
CA SER A 62 -4.44 10.85 20.50
C SER A 62 -4.18 9.34 20.64
N ALA A 63 -2.93 8.96 20.92
CA ALA A 63 -2.53 7.56 21.08
C ALA A 63 -3.37 6.81 22.12
N ASP A 64 -3.82 7.51 23.16
CA ASP A 64 -4.61 6.97 24.26
C ASP A 64 -6.06 6.62 23.85
N LEU A 65 -6.60 7.25 22.82
CA LEU A 65 -7.88 6.91 22.20
C LEU A 65 -7.83 5.70 21.28
N CYS A 66 -6.63 5.33 20.83
CA CYS A 66 -6.46 4.33 19.80
C CYS A 66 -6.54 2.92 20.38
N SER A 67 -7.61 2.21 20.04
CA SER A 67 -7.73 0.80 20.43
C SER A 67 -6.59 -0.05 19.86
N ARG A 68 -6.18 -1.09 20.60
CA ARG A 68 -5.18 -2.07 20.12
C ARG A 68 -5.57 -2.70 18.77
N LYS A 69 -6.88 -2.85 18.49
CA LYS A 69 -7.38 -3.37 17.21
C LYS A 69 -7.11 -2.38 16.07
N LEU A 70 -7.38 -1.08 16.28
CA LEU A 70 -7.11 -0.02 15.31
C LEU A 70 -5.61 0.08 15.00
N LEU A 71 -4.77 0.09 16.03
CA LEU A 71 -3.31 0.12 15.88
C LEU A 71 -2.78 -1.07 15.05
N ARG A 72 -3.33 -2.26 15.23
CA ARG A 72 -3.00 -3.43 14.40
C ARG A 72 -3.41 -3.24 12.94
N ARG A 73 -4.58 -2.65 12.68
CA ARG A 73 -5.06 -2.35 11.31
C ARG A 73 -4.14 -1.34 10.62
N ILE A 74 -3.76 -0.26 11.32
CA ILE A 74 -2.80 0.73 10.82
C ILE A 74 -1.47 0.08 10.48
N LYS A 75 -0.89 -0.70 11.39
CA LYS A 75 0.36 -1.44 11.14
C LYS A 75 0.25 -2.41 9.95
N SER A 76 -0.89 -3.04 9.76
CA SER A 76 -1.12 -3.90 8.60
C SER A 76 -1.17 -3.11 7.30
N ALA A 77 -1.82 -1.94 7.30
CA ALA A 77 -1.85 -1.05 6.15
C ALA A 77 -0.44 -0.54 5.81
N MET A 78 0.36 -0.16 6.81
CA MET A 78 1.74 0.26 6.62
C MET A 78 2.59 -0.81 5.92
N ARG A 79 2.49 -2.07 6.34
CA ARG A 79 3.21 -3.18 5.67
C ARG A 79 2.83 -3.35 4.20
N ARG A 80 1.53 -3.24 3.88
CA ARG A 80 1.06 -3.33 2.50
C ARG A 80 1.56 -2.16 1.66
N LEU A 81 1.58 -0.95 2.21
CA LEU A 81 2.13 0.22 1.53
C LEU A 81 3.63 0.11 1.28
N SER A 82 4.39 -0.41 2.24
CA SER A 82 5.82 -0.66 2.04
C SER A 82 6.05 -1.58 0.85
N ALA A 83 5.31 -2.70 0.76
CA ALA A 83 5.41 -3.62 -0.38
C ALA A 83 5.04 -2.94 -1.71
N ILE A 84 4.03 -2.06 -1.72
CA ILE A 84 3.67 -1.29 -2.93
C ILE A 84 4.80 -0.33 -3.33
N HIS A 85 5.44 0.36 -2.37
CA HIS A 85 6.60 1.21 -2.68
C HIS A 85 7.74 0.38 -3.26
N ASP A 86 8.06 -0.78 -2.68
CA ASP A 86 9.12 -1.67 -3.14
C ASP A 86 8.84 -2.18 -4.57
N ASP A 87 7.60 -2.57 -4.85
CA ASP A 87 7.16 -2.98 -6.20
C ASP A 87 7.35 -1.86 -7.23
N ILE A 88 7.01 -0.62 -6.88
CA ILE A 88 7.13 0.53 -7.78
C ILE A 88 8.60 0.91 -7.97
N TYR A 89 9.42 0.83 -6.91
CA TYR A 89 10.87 0.96 -7.03
C TYR A 89 11.46 -0.10 -7.96
N ALA A 90 11.05 -1.36 -7.86
CA ALA A 90 11.52 -2.42 -8.76
C ALA A 90 11.10 -2.17 -10.22
N LEU A 91 9.91 -1.61 -10.45
CA LEU A 91 9.48 -1.15 -11.78
C LEU A 91 10.37 -0.03 -12.33
N MET A 92 10.89 0.84 -11.45
CA MET A 92 11.82 1.91 -11.82
C MET A 92 13.27 1.45 -11.99
N ASP A 93 13.78 0.55 -11.16
CA ASP A 93 15.21 0.19 -11.15
C ASP A 93 15.58 -0.79 -12.29
N SER A 94 14.61 -1.55 -12.78
CA SER A 94 14.85 -2.66 -13.72
C SER A 94 15.32 -2.31 -15.16
N SER A 95 15.74 -1.07 -15.51
CA SER A 95 16.50 -0.83 -16.77
C SER A 95 17.03 0.60 -16.98
N LYS A 96 18.30 0.77 -17.33
CA LYS A 96 18.91 2.04 -17.80
C LYS A 96 18.63 2.39 -19.28
N GLY A 97 17.60 1.85 -19.94
CA GLY A 97 17.50 2.02 -21.41
C GLY A 97 16.12 2.02 -22.08
N PHE A 98 15.05 1.51 -21.44
CA PHE A 98 13.74 1.35 -22.11
C PHE A 98 12.53 1.67 -21.20
N GLN A 99 12.72 2.60 -20.27
CA GLN A 99 11.75 2.94 -19.21
C GLN A 99 10.36 3.30 -19.76
N THR A 100 10.26 4.20 -20.74
CA THR A 100 8.97 4.65 -21.28
C THR A 100 8.18 3.53 -21.98
N PHE A 101 8.88 2.71 -22.78
CA PHE A 101 8.27 1.64 -23.56
C PHE A 101 7.81 0.47 -22.67
N ARG A 102 8.52 0.19 -21.57
CA ARG A 102 8.13 -0.85 -20.61
C ARG A 102 6.96 -0.43 -19.73
N TRP A 103 6.87 0.84 -19.32
CA TRP A 103 5.68 1.34 -18.61
C TRP A 103 4.42 1.25 -19.47
N SER A 104 4.50 1.57 -20.76
CA SER A 104 3.36 1.39 -21.68
C SER A 104 2.98 -0.08 -21.87
N LEU A 105 3.95 -1.01 -21.87
CA LEU A 105 3.68 -2.46 -21.96
C LEU A 105 3.14 -3.06 -20.65
N LYS A 106 3.46 -2.43 -19.52
CA LYS A 106 2.97 -2.80 -18.18
C LYS A 106 1.75 -1.98 -17.75
N ARG A 107 1.03 -1.37 -18.69
CA ARG A 107 -0.12 -0.50 -18.39
C ARG A 107 -1.15 -1.17 -17.49
N SER A 108 -1.49 -2.44 -17.71
CA SER A 108 -2.43 -3.18 -16.86
C SER A 108 -1.90 -3.39 -15.44
N GLU A 109 -0.62 -3.74 -15.29
CA GLU A 109 0.05 -3.88 -13.98
C GLU A 109 0.11 -2.54 -13.24
N ALA A 110 0.41 -1.45 -13.96
CA ALA A 110 0.43 -0.10 -13.41
C ALA A 110 -0.97 0.37 -12.97
N GLN A 111 -2.00 0.12 -13.78
CA GLN A 111 -3.39 0.43 -13.46
C GLN A 111 -3.88 -0.34 -12.24
N PHE A 112 -3.59 -1.66 -12.16
CA PHE A 112 -3.90 -2.45 -10.96
C PHE A 112 -3.21 -1.91 -9.70
N LYS A 113 -1.90 -1.60 -9.79
CA LYS A 113 -1.16 -0.99 -8.68
C LYS A 113 -1.75 0.37 -8.29
N LEU A 114 -2.19 1.17 -9.26
CA LEU A 114 -2.88 2.44 -9.00
C LEU A 114 -4.19 2.24 -8.23
N THR A 115 -5.06 1.32 -8.65
CA THR A 115 -6.28 0.99 -7.90
C THR A 115 -5.97 0.54 -6.47
N LEU A 116 -4.90 -0.25 -6.29
CA LEU A 116 -4.47 -0.70 -4.97
C LEU A 116 -4.02 0.47 -4.08
N ILE A 117 -3.25 1.42 -4.64
CA ILE A 117 -2.82 2.63 -3.91
C ILE A 117 -4.03 3.48 -3.52
N GLU A 118 -4.97 3.70 -4.44
CA GLU A 118 -6.17 4.50 -4.20
C GLU A 118 -7.05 3.87 -3.12
N SER A 119 -7.24 2.55 -3.15
CA SER A 119 -7.94 1.81 -2.09
C SER A 119 -7.27 1.99 -0.72
N HIS A 120 -5.94 1.88 -0.66
CA HIS A 120 -5.20 2.09 0.59
C HIS A 120 -5.27 3.53 1.08
N LYS A 121 -5.18 4.50 0.18
CA LYS A 121 -5.33 5.93 0.47
C LYS A 121 -6.68 6.19 1.13
N THR A 122 -7.78 5.74 0.52
CA THR A 122 -9.13 5.89 1.06
C THR A 122 -9.27 5.24 2.43
N ALA A 123 -8.79 4.01 2.60
CA ALA A 123 -8.86 3.30 3.88
C ALA A 123 -8.07 3.99 5.01
N ILE A 124 -6.88 4.50 4.71
CA ILE A 124 -6.04 5.20 5.68
C ILE A 124 -6.64 6.55 6.04
N HIS A 125 -7.15 7.27 5.04
CA HIS A 125 -7.81 8.54 5.26
C HIS A 125 -9.06 8.35 6.14
N LEU A 126 -9.80 7.25 5.98
CA LEU A 126 -10.92 6.92 6.87
C LEU A 126 -10.46 6.70 8.30
N MET A 127 -9.37 5.94 8.49
CA MET A 127 -8.80 5.74 9.84
C MET A 127 -8.39 7.07 10.48
N LEU A 128 -7.78 7.98 9.73
CA LEU A 128 -7.43 9.32 10.19
C LEU A 128 -8.67 10.09 10.67
N ASN A 129 -9.70 10.19 9.82
CA ASN A 129 -10.93 10.93 10.14
C ASN A 129 -11.67 10.37 11.36
N VAL A 130 -11.71 9.04 11.51
CA VAL A 130 -12.29 8.41 12.70
C VAL A 130 -11.56 8.80 13.98
N ILE A 131 -10.22 8.89 13.94
CA ILE A 131 -9.44 9.29 15.11
C ILE A 131 -9.67 10.78 15.42
N ILE A 132 -9.66 11.65 14.40
CA ILE A 132 -9.95 13.09 14.55
C ILE A 132 -11.33 13.28 15.18
N LEU A 133 -12.36 12.62 14.62
CA LEU A 133 -13.72 12.69 15.14
C LEU A 133 -13.80 12.25 16.60
N ALA A 134 -13.12 11.16 16.97
CA ALA A 134 -13.10 10.67 18.34
C ALA A 134 -12.39 11.66 19.29
N ALA A 135 -11.27 12.25 18.85
CA ALA A 135 -10.52 13.24 19.62
C ALA A 135 -11.34 14.51 19.85
N THR A 136 -11.97 15.05 18.80
CA THR A 136 -12.83 16.24 18.89
C THR A 136 -14.04 15.97 19.78
N THR A 137 -14.72 14.83 19.60
CA THR A 137 -15.87 14.44 20.44
C THR A 137 -15.50 14.37 21.92
N ARG A 138 -14.33 13.79 22.25
CA ARG A 138 -13.85 13.74 23.64
C ARG A 138 -13.55 15.13 24.18
N LYS A 139 -12.87 15.98 23.39
CA LYS A 139 -12.52 17.35 23.79
C LYS A 139 -13.77 18.17 24.11
N GLU A 140 -14.79 18.10 23.26
CA GLU A 140 -16.08 18.78 23.49
C GLU A 140 -16.78 18.26 24.75
N ALA A 141 -16.81 16.94 24.97
CA ALA A 141 -17.39 16.36 26.18
C ALA A 141 -16.68 16.83 27.47
N GLN A 142 -15.36 16.98 27.44
CA GLN A 142 -14.58 17.50 28.58
C GLN A 142 -14.84 18.98 28.84
N SER A 143 -15.00 19.79 27.78
CA SER A 143 -15.33 21.22 27.89
C SER A 143 -16.70 21.44 28.52
N GLN A 144 -17.71 20.63 28.18
CA GLN A 144 -19.05 20.73 28.76
C GLN A 144 -19.08 20.38 30.26
N VAL A 145 -18.29 19.39 30.68
CA VAL A 145 -18.16 19.01 32.11
C VAL A 145 -17.47 20.11 32.93
N THR A 146 -16.56 20.87 32.31
CA THR A 146 -15.85 21.96 32.99
C THR A 146 -16.76 23.18 33.18
N GLN A 147 -17.64 23.48 32.21
CA GLN A 147 -18.59 24.60 32.28
C GLN A 147 -19.69 24.42 33.33
N THR A 148 -20.11 23.18 33.65
CA THR A 148 -21.14 22.94 34.67
C THR A 148 -20.65 23.14 36.11
N THR A 149 -19.34 23.29 36.34
CA THR A 149 -18.75 23.48 37.68
C THR A 149 -18.44 24.95 38.00
N SER A 150 -18.44 25.84 37.02
CA SER A 150 -18.17 27.28 37.19
C SER A 150 -19.39 28.12 36.81
N THR A 151 -20.20 28.46 37.80
CA THR A 151 -21.26 29.47 37.70
C THR A 151 -20.62 30.85 37.51
N ASN A 152 -20.89 31.51 36.37
CA ASN A 152 -21.30 32.92 36.24
C ASN A 152 -20.94 33.50 34.86
N GLU A 153 -21.97 34.03 34.21
CA GLU A 153 -22.04 35.20 33.33
C GLU A 153 -20.80 35.54 32.47
N ASP A 154 -20.78 35.09 31.22
CA ASP A 154 -20.54 36.00 30.10
C ASP A 154 -21.07 35.42 28.78
N LYS A 155 -21.75 36.26 27.98
CA LYS A 155 -22.27 35.90 26.65
C LYS A 155 -21.10 35.84 25.65
N GLN A 156 -20.37 34.74 25.62
CA GLN A 156 -19.47 34.43 24.50
C GLN A 156 -20.21 33.61 23.44
N LYS A 157 -20.01 34.00 22.17
CA LYS A 157 -20.42 33.24 20.98
C LYS A 157 -20.05 31.77 21.20
N GLU A 158 -21.06 30.92 21.20
CA GLU A 158 -20.90 29.47 21.25
C GLU A 158 -19.98 29.07 20.06
N PRO A 159 -18.82 28.42 20.31
CA PRO A 159 -18.02 27.92 19.21
C PRO A 159 -18.85 26.89 18.44
N GLU A 160 -19.05 27.09 17.14
CA GLU A 160 -19.73 26.12 16.28
C GLU A 160 -19.03 24.75 16.44
N SER A 161 -19.78 23.75 16.91
CA SER A 161 -19.26 22.39 17.07
C SER A 161 -18.87 21.84 15.70
N GLU A 162 -17.62 21.36 15.59
CA GLU A 162 -17.08 20.78 14.36
C GLU A 162 -17.48 19.30 14.20
N VAL A 163 -18.03 18.68 15.25
CA VAL A 163 -18.36 17.24 15.28
C VAL A 163 -19.36 16.81 14.20
N PRO A 164 -20.45 17.54 13.89
CA PRO A 164 -21.37 17.16 12.83
C PRO A 164 -20.69 17.10 11.45
N LEU A 165 -19.82 18.06 11.15
CA LEU A 165 -19.08 18.11 9.90
C LEU A 165 -18.08 16.95 9.80
N LEU A 166 -17.28 16.73 10.83
CA LEU A 166 -16.30 15.63 10.89
C LEU A 166 -16.98 14.26 10.79
N ARG A 167 -18.19 14.12 11.37
CA ARG A 167 -19.01 12.91 11.22
C ARG A 167 -19.43 12.72 9.76
N GLN A 168 -20.00 13.75 9.13
CA GLN A 168 -20.39 13.68 7.72
C GLN A 168 -19.20 13.34 6.81
N GLN A 169 -18.03 13.93 7.05
CA GLN A 169 -16.81 13.63 6.31
C GLN A 169 -16.39 12.17 6.48
N SER A 170 -16.44 11.65 7.71
CA SER A 170 -16.12 10.25 8.00
C SER A 170 -17.08 9.29 7.31
N GLU A 171 -18.37 9.62 7.27
CA GLU A 171 -19.41 8.84 6.59
C GLU A 171 -19.19 8.81 5.08
N ASN A 172 -18.99 9.97 4.45
CA ASN A 172 -18.68 10.07 3.02
C ASN A 172 -17.46 9.23 2.64
N LEU A 173 -16.44 9.23 3.49
CA LEU A 173 -15.22 8.47 3.27
C LEU A 173 -15.40 6.96 3.48
N ALA A 174 -16.32 6.56 4.38
CA ALA A 174 -16.73 5.16 4.51
C ALA A 174 -17.45 4.67 3.25
N TYR A 175 -18.34 5.47 2.66
CA TYR A 175 -18.98 5.16 1.38
C TYR A 175 -17.94 5.00 0.25
N ALA A 176 -16.98 5.92 0.15
CA ALA A 176 -15.89 5.83 -0.83
C ALA A 176 -15.04 4.55 -0.62
N ALA A 177 -14.74 4.19 0.63
CA ALA A 177 -13.99 2.98 0.95
C ALA A 177 -14.72 1.72 0.51
N CYS A 178 -16.04 1.66 0.70
CA CYS A 178 -16.87 0.55 0.21
C CYS A 178 -16.80 0.42 -1.31
N HIS A 179 -16.87 1.54 -2.05
CA HIS A 179 -16.75 1.52 -3.51
C HIS A 179 -15.38 1.00 -3.97
N CYS A 180 -14.28 1.48 -3.37
CA CYS A 180 -12.95 1.01 -3.71
C CYS A 180 -12.75 -0.50 -3.48
N LEU A 181 -13.46 -1.11 -2.52
CA LEU A 181 -13.40 -2.56 -2.29
C LEU A 181 -14.12 -3.36 -3.39
N VAL A 182 -15.22 -2.82 -3.92
CA VAL A 182 -15.94 -3.42 -5.05
C VAL A 182 -15.06 -3.39 -6.30
N ASP A 183 -14.50 -2.22 -6.63
CA ASP A 183 -13.61 -2.06 -7.79
C ASP A 183 -12.38 -2.98 -7.71
N LEU A 184 -11.81 -3.15 -6.52
CA LEU A 184 -10.66 -4.03 -6.31
C LEU A 184 -11.04 -5.51 -6.53
N SER A 185 -12.25 -5.91 -6.11
CA SER A 185 -12.78 -7.26 -6.29
C SER A 185 -13.00 -7.60 -7.76
N GLU A 186 -13.51 -6.65 -8.55
CA GLU A 186 -13.74 -6.82 -9.99
C GLU A 186 -12.41 -6.96 -10.75
N ASN A 187 -11.41 -6.15 -10.38
CA ASN A 187 -10.09 -6.17 -11.00
C ASN A 187 -9.24 -7.40 -10.60
N GLN A 188 -9.52 -8.03 -9.46
CA GLN A 188 -8.78 -9.21 -8.98
C GLN A 188 -9.01 -10.47 -9.84
N GLN A 189 -10.15 -10.55 -10.55
CA GLN A 189 -10.46 -11.66 -11.47
C GLN A 189 -9.49 -11.74 -12.67
N PHE A 190 -8.78 -10.65 -12.97
CA PHE A 190 -7.84 -10.58 -14.09
C PHE A 190 -6.52 -11.34 -13.82
N GLU A 191 -6.05 -11.42 -12.56
CA GLU A 191 -4.79 -12.09 -12.20
C GLU A 191 -4.92 -13.60 -12.04
N THR A 192 -6.09 -14.12 -11.62
CA THR A 192 -6.36 -15.57 -11.56
C THR A 192 -6.35 -16.27 -12.91
N SER A 193 -6.31 -15.51 -14.02
CA SER A 193 -6.38 -16.02 -15.39
C SER A 193 -5.01 -16.12 -16.07
N ARG A 194 -3.90 -15.76 -15.41
CA ARG A 194 -2.54 -15.88 -15.97
C ARG A 194 -1.99 -17.30 -15.77
N PRO A 195 -1.64 -18.06 -16.83
CA PRO A 195 -1.00 -19.36 -16.67
C PRO A 195 0.41 -19.17 -16.12
N SER A 196 0.65 -19.74 -14.93
CA SER A 196 1.96 -19.83 -14.31
C SER A 196 2.91 -20.59 -15.23
N LYS A 197 3.90 -19.91 -15.81
CA LYS A 197 5.00 -20.58 -16.53
C LYS A 197 5.87 -21.29 -15.49
N GLN A 198 5.56 -22.54 -15.19
CA GLN A 198 6.48 -23.44 -14.50
C GLN A 198 7.70 -23.68 -15.38
N LEU A 199 8.84 -23.15 -14.92
CA LEU A 199 10.17 -23.51 -15.38
C LEU A 199 10.42 -24.96 -14.95
N LYS A 200 10.33 -25.93 -15.88
CA LYS A 200 10.87 -27.28 -15.66
C LYS A 200 12.40 -27.20 -15.69
N THR A 201 13.00 -27.10 -14.52
CA THR A 201 14.38 -27.57 -14.30
C THR A 201 14.32 -29.09 -14.22
N ASP A 202 14.68 -29.76 -15.31
CA ASP A 202 14.92 -31.20 -15.31
C ASP A 202 16.35 -31.42 -14.83
N SER A 203 16.48 -31.80 -13.56
CA SER A 203 17.76 -32.18 -12.98
C SER A 203 17.54 -33.19 -11.86
N GLY A 204 18.05 -34.40 -12.10
CA GLY A 204 18.38 -35.41 -11.09
C GLY A 204 17.37 -36.55 -10.93
N SER A 205 17.75 -37.77 -11.31
CA SER A 205 18.37 -38.68 -10.33
C SER A 205 18.58 -40.06 -10.96
N ASP A 206 19.82 -40.53 -10.84
CA ASP A 206 20.20 -41.93 -10.91
C ASP A 206 19.32 -42.78 -9.99
N ASN A 207 19.02 -44.02 -10.42
CA ASN A 207 19.14 -45.21 -9.57
C ASN A 207 19.21 -46.47 -10.44
N ASP A 208 20.21 -47.27 -10.10
CA ASP A 208 20.67 -48.54 -10.61
C ASP A 208 19.77 -49.70 -10.12
N ASP A 209 19.53 -50.73 -10.96
CA ASP A 209 19.55 -52.14 -10.52
C ASP A 209 19.36 -53.16 -11.67
N THR A 210 20.50 -53.72 -12.10
CA THR A 210 20.85 -55.14 -12.32
C THR A 210 19.77 -56.20 -12.62
N ARG A 211 19.85 -56.90 -13.80
CA ARG A 211 19.95 -58.40 -13.91
C ARG A 211 20.05 -58.97 -15.35
N GLY A 212 21.13 -59.73 -15.61
CA GLY A 212 21.26 -60.90 -16.54
C GLY A 212 21.17 -60.64 -18.06
N GLN A 213 21.87 -61.31 -18.98
CA GLN A 213 22.68 -62.52 -19.01
C GLN A 213 23.49 -62.54 -20.34
N ILE A 214 24.74 -63.00 -20.26
CA ILE A 214 25.41 -63.97 -21.16
C ILE A 214 25.93 -63.55 -22.58
N GLN A 215 27.22 -63.92 -22.77
CA GLN A 215 27.99 -64.26 -24.00
C GLN A 215 28.76 -63.17 -24.79
N ASN A 216 30.06 -63.12 -24.50
CA ASN A 216 31.17 -62.97 -25.48
C ASN A 216 31.45 -64.35 -26.14
N PRO A 217 32.32 -64.46 -27.18
CA PRO A 217 32.88 -63.46 -28.11
C PRO A 217 32.79 -63.91 -29.58
N ASN A 218 33.21 -63.10 -30.56
CA ASN A 218 33.91 -63.63 -31.75
C ASN A 218 34.73 -62.56 -32.48
N PHE A 219 36.04 -62.80 -32.50
CA PHE A 219 37.04 -62.20 -33.39
C PHE A 219 37.15 -63.10 -34.62
N THR A 220 37.03 -62.57 -35.85
CA THR A 220 37.75 -63.14 -37.02
C THR A 220 37.97 -62.11 -38.13
N SER A 221 39.22 -61.64 -38.25
CA SER A 221 40.07 -61.55 -39.46
C SER A 221 39.44 -61.65 -40.88
N MET A 222 39.60 -60.57 -41.66
CA MET A 222 40.45 -60.41 -42.88
C MET A 222 40.13 -61.11 -44.24
N VAL A 223 40.16 -60.27 -45.30
CA VAL A 223 40.55 -60.48 -46.75
C VAL A 223 39.47 -61.08 -47.70
N PRO A 224 39.43 -60.71 -49.01
CA PRO A 224 40.35 -59.86 -49.81
C PRO A 224 39.85 -58.49 -50.26
#